data_AF-A0A6N9VQ54-F1
#
_entry.id   AF-A0A6N9VQ54-F1
#
_cell.length_a   1.000
_cell.length_b   1.000
_cell.length_c   1.000
_cell.angle_alpha   90.00
_cell.angle_beta   90.00
_cell.angle_gamma   90.00
#
_symmetry.space_group_name_H-M   'P 1'
#
loop_
_entity.id
_entity.type
_entity.pdbx_description
1 polymer ?
#
loop_
_entity_poly.entity_id
_entity_poly.type
_entity_poly.pdbx_seq_one_letter_code
_entity_poly.pdbx_strand_id
1 'polypeptide(L)'
;MCRRNPPGNPPLDPPGAVIRSVALRMVRRLADRPQPVSALTSVVHMVENDETELAMDDIGMLIQYFRFPVLRSEYEDLVHAARLLDSLDSLTDTGVERLVIDG
;
A
#
# COMPACT_ATOMS: atom_id res chain seq x y z
N MET A 1 -23.08 -3.71 -17.91
CA MET A 1 -23.76 -3.87 -16.60
C MET A 1 -22.97 -3.09 -15.56
N CYS A 2 -23.40 -1.88 -15.23
CA CYS A 2 -22.71 -1.03 -14.25
C CYS A 2 -23.09 -1.49 -12.84
N ARG A 3 -22.15 -2.08 -12.09
CA ARG A 3 -22.34 -2.35 -10.67
C ARG A 3 -22.40 -1.01 -9.94
N ARG A 4 -23.55 -0.70 -9.35
CA ARG A 4 -23.71 0.42 -8.41
C ARG A 4 -22.94 0.09 -7.14
N ASN A 5 -21.92 0.88 -6.82
CA ASN A 5 -21.33 0.88 -5.48
C ASN A 5 -22.38 1.40 -4.47
N PRO A 6 -22.43 0.86 -3.24
CA PRO A 6 -23.28 1.39 -2.18
C PRO A 6 -22.88 2.84 -1.84
N PRO A 7 -23.80 3.67 -1.31
CA PRO A 7 -23.49 5.03 -0.94
C PRO A 7 -22.55 5.02 0.27
N GLY A 8 -21.37 5.59 0.11
CA GLY A 8 -20.36 5.67 1.17
C GLY A 8 -19.12 6.41 0.69
N ASN A 9 -18.37 5.80 -0.23
CA ASN A 9 -17.14 6.38 -0.77
C ASN A 9 -17.14 6.31 -2.30
N PRO A 10 -16.59 7.32 -3.01
CA PRO A 10 -16.35 7.24 -4.44
C PRO A 10 -15.52 5.99 -4.78
N PRO A 11 -15.61 5.46 -6.03
CA PRO A 11 -14.69 4.42 -6.45
C PRO A 11 -13.26 4.94 -6.29
N LEU A 12 -12.41 4.15 -5.62
CA LEU A 12 -11.00 4.49 -5.45
C LEU A 12 -10.37 4.81 -6.80
N ASP A 13 -9.51 5.81 -6.80
CA ASP A 13 -8.66 6.10 -7.93
C ASP A 13 -7.74 4.89 -8.21
N PRO A 14 -7.25 4.74 -9.47
CA PRO A 14 -6.43 3.58 -9.83
C PRO A 14 -5.23 3.32 -8.89
N PRO A 15 -4.43 4.32 -8.45
CA PRO A 15 -3.33 4.05 -7.52
C PRO A 15 -3.83 3.69 -6.12
N GLY A 16 -4.90 4.31 -5.60
CA GLY A 16 -5.51 3.94 -4.32
C GLY A 16 -5.96 2.49 -4.31
N ALA A 17 -6.64 2.03 -5.37
CA ALA A 17 -7.06 0.63 -5.50
C ALA A 17 -5.86 -0.35 -5.42
N VAL A 18 -4.72 -0.01 -6.03
CA VAL A 18 -3.50 -0.81 -6.00
C VAL A 18 -2.87 -0.82 -4.60
N ILE A 19 -2.68 0.35 -3.98
CA ILE A 19 -2.09 0.49 -2.63
C ILE A 19 -2.92 -0.29 -1.61
N ARG A 20 -4.24 -0.13 -1.64
CA ARG A 20 -5.16 -0.89 -0.77
C ARG A 20 -5.03 -2.40 -0.96
N SER A 21 -4.94 -2.86 -2.21
CA SER A 21 -4.76 -4.29 -2.52
C SER A 21 -3.44 -4.82 -1.95
N VAL A 22 -2.34 -4.08 -2.11
CA VAL A 22 -1.03 -4.42 -1.53
C VAL A 22 -1.11 -4.47 0.00
N ALA A 23 -1.61 -3.42 0.65
CA ALA A 23 -1.71 -3.34 2.10
C ALA A 23 -2.53 -4.51 2.68
N LEU A 24 -3.67 -4.87 2.06
CA LEU A 24 -4.49 -6.02 2.47
C LEU A 24 -3.77 -7.36 2.31
N ARG A 25 -2.97 -7.54 1.25
CA ARG A 25 -2.14 -8.75 1.08
C ARG A 25 -1.07 -8.85 2.15
N MET A 26 -0.40 -7.74 2.47
CA MET A 26 0.59 -7.67 3.54
C MET A 26 -0.04 -7.95 4.91
N VAL A 27 -1.21 -7.38 5.22
CA VAL A 27 -1.96 -7.65 6.47
C VAL A 27 -2.22 -9.14 6.63
N ARG A 28 -2.70 -9.81 5.58
CA ARG A 28 -2.97 -11.25 5.63
C ARG A 28 -1.71 -12.07 5.88
N ARG A 29 -0.59 -11.70 5.24
CA ARG A 29 0.68 -12.42 5.40
C ARG A 29 1.32 -12.18 6.77
N LEU A 30 1.15 -10.98 7.31
CA LEU A 30 1.72 -10.57 8.60
C LEU A 30 0.75 -10.76 9.76
N ALA A 31 -0.26 -11.63 9.63
CA ALA A 31 -1.32 -11.82 10.63
C ALA A 31 -0.81 -12.07 12.05
N ASP A 32 0.35 -12.73 12.20
CA ASP A 32 1.00 -13.01 13.49
C ASP A 32 1.80 -11.81 14.07
N ARG A 33 1.78 -10.65 13.41
CA ARG A 33 2.49 -9.42 13.81
C ARG A 33 1.50 -8.27 14.02
N PRO A 34 0.96 -8.11 15.25
CA PRO A 34 -0.13 -7.16 15.52
C PRO A 34 0.20 -5.70 15.18
N GLN A 35 1.45 -5.29 15.41
CA GLN A 35 1.89 -3.91 15.17
C GLN A 35 1.92 -3.55 13.67
N PRO A 36 2.61 -4.30 12.78
CA PRO A 36 2.50 -4.12 11.33
C PRO A 36 1.07 -4.20 10.80
N VAL A 37 0.27 -5.13 11.31
CA VAL A 37 -1.14 -5.28 10.88
C VAL A 37 -1.95 -4.04 11.20
N SER A 38 -1.83 -3.51 12.42
CA SER A 38 -2.50 -2.28 12.83
C SER A 38 -2.08 -1.10 11.94
N ALA A 39 -0.79 -0.96 11.65
CA ALA A 39 -0.28 0.13 10.83
C ALA A 39 -0.74 0.03 9.36
N LEU A 40 -0.64 -1.16 8.75
CA LEU A 40 -1.13 -1.39 7.39
C LEU A 40 -2.65 -1.25 7.27
N THR A 41 -3.40 -1.52 8.35
CA THR A 41 -4.85 -1.23 8.38
C THR A 41 -5.12 0.27 8.35
N SER A 42 -4.24 1.08 8.97
CA SER A 42 -4.30 2.54 8.86
C SER A 42 -4.10 3.01 7.42
N VAL A 43 -3.13 2.44 6.69
CA VAL A 43 -2.93 2.73 5.26
C VAL A 43 -4.19 2.44 4.44
N VAL A 44 -4.87 1.32 4.72
CA VAL A 44 -6.15 0.99 4.05
C VAL A 44 -7.21 2.07 4.32
N HIS A 45 -7.31 2.54 5.56
CA HIS A 45 -8.24 3.61 5.91
C HIS A 45 -7.86 4.95 5.25
N MET A 46 -6.58 5.30 5.14
CA MET A 46 -6.13 6.51 4.43
C MET A 46 -6.62 6.48 2.98
N VAL A 47 -6.37 5.38 2.27
CA VAL A 47 -6.86 5.20 0.89
C VAL A 47 -8.39 5.30 0.81
N GLU A 48 -9.11 4.70 1.76
CA GLU A 48 -10.58 4.77 1.80
C GLU A 48 -11.13 6.17 2.08
N ASN A 49 -10.31 7.09 2.60
CA ASN A 49 -10.62 8.50 2.82
C ASN A 49 -9.99 9.42 1.76
N ASP A 50 -9.64 8.88 0.58
CA ASP A 50 -9.03 9.61 -0.54
C ASP A 50 -7.64 10.20 -0.23
N GLU A 51 -6.94 9.71 0.79
CA GLU A 51 -5.58 10.12 1.17
C GLU A 51 -4.52 9.25 0.48
N THR A 52 -4.67 9.01 -0.83
CA THR A 52 -3.86 8.05 -1.60
C THR A 52 -2.37 8.39 -1.62
N GLU A 53 -2.00 9.67 -1.78
CA GLU A 53 -0.59 10.11 -1.75
C GLU A 53 0.05 9.86 -0.39
N LEU A 54 -0.64 10.24 0.69
CA LEU A 54 -0.18 10.00 2.06
C LEU A 54 -0.07 8.50 2.36
N ALA A 55 -1.00 7.69 1.87
CA ALA A 55 -0.96 6.24 2.01
C ALA A 55 0.25 5.61 1.30
N MET A 56 0.67 6.17 0.16
CA MET A 56 1.86 5.73 -0.58
C MET A 56 3.15 6.02 0.18
N ASP A 57 3.24 7.19 0.80
CA ASP A 57 4.39 7.56 1.64
C ASP A 57 4.41 6.71 2.93
N ASP A 58 3.26 6.59 3.59
CA ASP A 58 3.13 5.87 4.85
C ASP A 58 3.47 4.38 4.67
N ILE A 59 2.99 3.72 3.61
CA ILE A 59 3.32 2.31 3.40
C ILE A 59 4.82 2.09 3.21
N GLY A 60 5.52 2.98 2.49
CA GLY A 60 6.98 2.93 2.34
C GLY A 60 7.70 3.09 3.68
N MET A 61 7.28 4.06 4.49
CA MET A 61 7.82 4.31 5.82
C MET A 61 7.57 3.15 6.78
N LEU A 62 6.38 2.54 6.75
CA LEU A 62 6.03 1.39 7.58
C LEU A 62 6.87 0.16 7.24
N ILE A 63 7.10 -0.11 5.94
CA ILE A 63 7.98 -1.19 5.49
C ILE A 63 9.40 -0.95 6.03
N GLN A 64 9.92 0.27 5.91
CA GLN A 64 11.25 0.62 6.41
C GLN A 64 11.34 0.49 7.93
N TYR A 65 10.36 1.00 8.66
CA TYR A 65 10.33 1.02 10.13
C TYR A 65 10.25 -0.38 10.72
N PHE A 66 9.30 -1.20 10.24
CA PHE A 66 9.09 -2.55 10.74
C PHE A 66 9.99 -3.60 10.07
N ARG A 67 10.70 -3.23 9.01
CA ARG A 67 11.65 -4.08 8.28
C ARG A 67 11.05 -5.44 7.87
N PHE A 68 9.75 -5.50 7.56
CA PHE A 68 9.12 -6.74 7.13
C PHE A 68 9.37 -7.01 5.64
N PRO A 69 9.43 -8.30 5.23
CA PRO A 69 9.70 -8.66 3.84
C PRO A 69 8.56 -8.24 2.91
N VAL A 70 8.95 -7.68 1.77
CA VAL A 70 8.05 -7.29 0.67
C VAL A 70 8.21 -8.29 -0.47
N LEU A 71 7.12 -8.85 -0.98
CA LEU A 71 7.21 -9.73 -2.14
C LEU A 71 7.49 -8.90 -3.40
N ARG A 72 8.26 -9.45 -4.35
CA ARG A 72 8.55 -8.79 -5.63
C ARG A 72 7.29 -8.24 -6.32
N SER A 73 6.22 -9.03 -6.37
CA SER A 73 4.94 -8.58 -6.96
C SER A 73 4.31 -7.40 -6.22
N GLU A 74 4.44 -7.34 -4.89
CA GLU A 74 3.92 -6.21 -4.12
C GLU A 74 4.75 -4.95 -4.34
N TYR A 75 6.07 -5.10 -4.44
CA TYR A 75 6.95 -3.99 -4.77
C TYR A 75 6.67 -3.45 -6.17
N GLU A 76 6.49 -4.32 -7.16
CA GLU A 76 6.15 -3.92 -8.54
C GLU A 76 4.81 -3.17 -8.59
N ASP A 77 3.81 -3.65 -7.85
CA ASP A 77 2.51 -2.98 -7.72
C ASP A 77 2.66 -1.60 -7.04
N LEU A 78 3.48 -1.48 -6.00
CA LEU A 78 3.77 -0.20 -5.34
C LEU A 78 4.53 0.76 -6.26
N VAL A 79 5.51 0.28 -7.02
CA VAL A 79 6.21 1.09 -8.03
C VAL A 79 5.24 1.57 -9.11
N HIS A 80 4.30 0.73 -9.53
CA HIS A 80 3.28 1.13 -10.49
C HIS A 80 2.36 2.23 -9.92
N ALA A 81 1.87 2.06 -8.70
CA ALA A 81 1.05 3.07 -8.02
C ALA A 81 1.81 4.39 -7.82
N ALA A 82 3.05 4.33 -7.33
CA ALA A 82 3.89 5.51 -7.13
C ALA A 82 4.15 6.27 -8.44
N ARG A 83 4.33 5.57 -9.57
CA ARG A 83 4.47 6.22 -10.89
C ARG A 83 3.19 6.94 -11.32
N LEU A 84 2.02 6.38 -11.02
CA LEU A 84 0.74 7.03 -11.33
C LEU A 84 0.52 8.29 -10.47
N LEU A 85 1.10 8.33 -9.28
CA LEU A 85 1.06 9.44 -8.34
C LEU A 85 2.23 10.44 -8.51
N ASP A 86 3.14 10.20 -9.45
CA ASP A 86 4.39 10.95 -9.59
C ASP A 86 5.25 10.99 -8.30
N SER A 87 5.16 9.93 -7.48
CA SER A 87 5.77 9.81 -6.15
C SER A 87 6.80 8.67 -6.06
N LEU A 88 7.34 8.23 -7.21
CA LEU A 88 8.32 7.13 -7.24
C LEU A 88 9.57 7.43 -6.38
N ASP A 89 10.04 8.68 -6.40
CA ASP A 89 11.21 9.09 -5.64
C ASP A 89 10.99 8.90 -4.13
N SER A 90 9.80 9.26 -3.63
CA SER A 90 9.40 9.06 -2.22
C SER A 90 9.50 7.59 -1.82
N LEU A 91 8.97 6.69 -2.66
CA LEU A 91 9.08 5.25 -2.40
C LEU A 91 10.54 4.78 -2.39
N THR A 92 11.36 5.21 -3.34
CA THR A 92 12.77 4.77 -3.41
C THR A 92 13.62 5.33 -2.27
N ASP A 93 13.30 6.52 -1.75
CA ASP A 93 14.02 7.12 -0.62
C ASP A 93 13.84 6.33 0.68
N THR A 94 12.73 5.60 0.82
CA THR A 94 12.51 4.71 1.97
C THR A 94 13.43 3.46 1.94
N GLY A 95 13.99 3.11 0.78
CA GLY A 95 14.85 1.93 0.62
C GLY A 95 14.11 0.59 0.64
N VAL A 96 12.80 0.60 0.31
CA VAL A 96 11.93 -0.60 0.27
C VAL A 96 12.50 -1.68 -0.64
N GLU A 97 13.21 -1.33 -1.72
CA GLU A 97 13.82 -2.26 -2.66
C GLU A 97 14.80 -3.24 -2.00
N ARG A 98 15.38 -2.85 -0.86
CA ARG A 98 16.34 -3.67 -0.09
C ARG A 98 15.67 -4.74 0.76
N LEU A 99 14.34 -4.66 0.92
CA LEU A 99 13.52 -5.60 1.69
C LEU A 99 12.71 -6.53 0.77
N VAL A 100 12.92 -6.41 -0.54
CA VAL A 100 12.26 -7.24 -1.54
C VAL A 100 12.82 -8.65 -1.50
N ILE A 101 11.91 -9.63 -1.40
CA ILE A 101 12.22 -11.05 -1.48
C ILE A 101 11.52 -11.67 -2.69
N ASP A 102 12.16 -12.68 -3.27
CA ASP A 102 11.52 -13.53 -4.26
C ASP A 102 10.50 -14.42 -3.52
N GLY A 103 9.25 -14.35 -3.96
CA GLY A 103 8.11 -15.09 -3.40
C GLY A 103 7.77 -16.32 -4.21
#